data_AF-A0A4W4GES1-F1
#
_entry.id   AF-A0A4W4GES1-F1
#
_cell.length_a   1.000
_cell.length_b   1.000
_cell.length_c   1.000
_cell.angle_alpha   90.00
_cell.angle_beta   90.00
_cell.angle_gamma   90.00
#
_symmetry.space_group_name_H-M   'P 1'
#
loop_
_entity.id
_entity.type
_entity.pdbx_description
1 polymer ?
#
loop_
_entity_poly.entity_id
_entity_poly.type
_entity_poly.pdbx_seq_one_letter_code
_entity_poly.pdbx_strand_id
1 'polypeptide(L)'
;MHVCIFLRFVGTGDDVRSCSFAQMMEQRLQNAFTEAEVKVLSSHSKLTVQILTVTQSAGSPDVSLIYVVHNGSVALNGTEASILLSHLTAELVGYFLFYPPLITAERKCPLLSTYAAEVSMG
;
A
#
# COMPACT_ATOMS: atom_id res chain seq x y z
N MET A 1 5.06 11.85 -13.33
CA MET A 1 4.74 12.02 -11.89
C MET A 1 3.75 10.94 -11.53
N HIS A 2 4.04 10.10 -10.55
CA HIS A 2 3.17 8.97 -10.16
C HIS A 2 2.52 9.27 -8.80
N VAL A 3 1.24 8.93 -8.65
CA VAL A 3 0.52 9.06 -7.38
C VAL A 3 0.65 7.71 -6.66
N CYS A 4 1.19 7.71 -5.45
CA CYS A 4 1.18 6.52 -4.59
C CYS A 4 0.15 6.68 -3.48
N ILE A 5 -0.08 5.58 -2.78
CA ILE A 5 -0.92 5.57 -1.61
C ILE A 5 -0.05 5.60 -0.35
N PHE A 6 -0.45 6.45 0.58
CA PHE A 6 0.12 6.56 1.92
C PHE A 6 -0.85 5.96 2.93
N LEU A 7 -0.38 4.97 3.67
CA LEU A 7 -1.14 4.30 4.72
C LEU A 7 -0.38 4.39 6.03
N ARG A 8 -1.07 4.77 7.10
CA ARG A 8 -0.54 4.79 8.46
C ARG A 8 -1.38 3.94 9.39
N PHE A 9 -0.75 3.15 10.25
CA PHE A 9 -1.39 2.30 11.27
C PHE A 9 -0.50 2.20 12.52
N VAL A 10 -1.06 1.65 13.60
CA VAL A 10 -0.31 1.38 14.83
C VAL A 10 0.34 0.00 14.72
N GLY A 11 1.66 -0.08 14.77
CA GLY A 11 2.41 -1.33 14.81
C GLY A 11 2.33 -2.01 16.18
N THR A 12 2.42 -3.34 16.19
CA THR A 12 2.29 -4.18 17.39
C THR A 12 3.63 -4.71 17.92
N GLY A 13 4.75 -4.10 17.53
CA GLY A 13 6.10 -4.51 17.92
C GLY A 13 6.82 -5.43 16.92
N ASP A 14 6.24 -5.64 15.73
CA ASP A 14 6.91 -6.33 14.63
C ASP A 14 8.13 -5.55 14.12
N ASP A 15 9.13 -6.27 13.58
CA ASP A 15 10.26 -5.64 12.90
C ASP A 15 9.84 -5.09 11.52
N VAL A 16 9.33 -3.87 11.53
CA VAL A 16 8.80 -3.18 10.35
C VAL A 16 9.85 -2.87 9.28
N ARG A 17 11.14 -3.00 9.60
CA ARG A 17 12.24 -2.77 8.64
C ARG A 17 12.63 -4.04 7.88
N SER A 18 12.10 -5.20 8.30
CA SER A 18 12.35 -6.46 7.63
C SER A 18 11.65 -6.56 6.28
N CYS A 19 12.27 -7.22 5.31
CA CYS A 19 11.62 -7.52 4.03
C CYS A 19 10.40 -8.43 4.20
N SER A 20 10.40 -9.30 5.21
CA SER A 20 9.28 -10.17 5.53
C SER A 20 8.05 -9.37 5.97
N PHE A 21 8.23 -8.28 6.71
CA PHE A 21 7.15 -7.37 7.04
C PHE A 21 6.55 -6.71 5.79
N ALA A 22 7.40 -6.21 4.89
CA ALA A 22 6.95 -5.62 3.63
C ALA A 22 6.16 -6.65 2.78
N GLN A 23 6.70 -7.85 2.58
CA GLN A 23 6.03 -8.91 1.81
C GLN A 23 4.69 -9.34 2.43
N MET A 24 4.65 -9.49 3.76
CA MET A 24 3.41 -9.80 4.47
C MET A 24 2.35 -8.72 4.22
N MET A 25 2.77 -7.46 4.27
CA MET A 25 1.88 -6.33 4.09
C MET A 25 1.41 -6.16 2.63
N GLU A 26 2.28 -6.43 1.65
CA GLU A 26 1.91 -6.49 0.23
C GLU A 26 0.80 -7.52 0.00
N GLN A 27 0.92 -8.72 0.58
CA GLN A 27 -0.12 -9.76 0.50
C GLN A 27 -1.44 -9.32 1.15
N ARG A 28 -1.38 -8.69 2.32
CA ARG A 28 -2.57 -8.19 3.03
C ARG A 28 -3.28 -7.09 2.24
N LEU A 29 -2.53 -6.12 1.72
CA LEU A 29 -3.07 -5.07 0.87
C LEU A 29 -3.64 -5.64 -0.42
N GLN A 30 -2.95 -6.61 -1.05
CA GLN A 30 -3.43 -7.27 -2.25
C GLN A 30 -4.81 -7.92 -2.05
N ASN A 31 -5.01 -8.59 -0.92
CA ASN A 31 -6.33 -9.16 -0.58
C ASN A 31 -7.39 -8.07 -0.41
N ALA A 32 -7.05 -6.96 0.25
CA ALA A 32 -7.96 -5.81 0.38
C ALA A 32 -8.34 -5.23 -0.99
N PHE A 33 -7.38 -5.03 -1.89
CA PHE A 33 -7.63 -4.52 -3.24
C PHE A 33 -8.45 -5.48 -4.10
N THR A 34 -8.25 -6.78 -3.96
CA THR A 34 -9.03 -7.79 -4.68
C THR A 34 -10.50 -7.71 -4.26
N GLU A 35 -10.75 -7.61 -2.94
CA GLU A 35 -12.11 -7.43 -2.42
C GLU A 35 -12.73 -6.10 -2.88
N ALA A 36 -11.95 -5.02 -2.88
CA ALA A 36 -12.38 -3.72 -3.40
C ALA A 36 -12.75 -3.78 -4.89
N GLU A 37 -11.93 -4.43 -5.71
CA GLU A 37 -12.16 -4.55 -7.15
C GLU A 37 -13.45 -5.31 -7.45
N VAL A 38 -13.67 -6.43 -6.77
CA VAL A 38 -14.91 -7.22 -6.91
C VAL A 38 -16.12 -6.37 -6.52
N LYS A 39 -16.01 -5.60 -5.43
CA LYS A 39 -17.12 -4.79 -4.91
C LYS A 39 -17.42 -3.55 -5.77
N VAL A 40 -16.41 -2.94 -6.37
CA VAL A 40 -16.54 -1.66 -7.09
C VAL A 40 -16.68 -1.84 -8.59
N LEU A 41 -15.83 -2.70 -9.17
CA LEU A 41 -15.72 -2.88 -10.62
C LEU A 41 -16.38 -4.18 -11.09
N SER A 42 -16.81 -5.06 -10.17
CA SER A 42 -17.30 -6.41 -10.50
C SER A 42 -16.32 -7.15 -11.43
N SER A 43 -15.03 -6.89 -11.23
CA SER A 43 -13.92 -7.36 -12.03
C SER A 43 -12.98 -8.21 -11.15
N HIS A 44 -12.23 -9.10 -11.80
CA HIS A 44 -11.31 -10.05 -11.16
C HIS A 44 -9.90 -9.90 -11.75
N SER A 45 -9.38 -8.67 -11.83
CA SER A 45 -8.01 -8.48 -12.27
C SER A 45 -7.05 -9.04 -11.22
N LYS A 46 -5.88 -9.48 -11.69
CA LYS A 46 -4.82 -9.93 -10.78
C LYS A 46 -4.03 -8.72 -10.29
N LEU A 47 -4.65 -7.95 -9.39
CA LEU A 47 -3.99 -6.82 -8.75
C LEU A 47 -2.83 -7.32 -7.89
N THR A 48 -1.70 -6.62 -7.94
CA THR A 48 -0.55 -6.84 -7.06
C THR A 48 -0.18 -5.53 -6.38
N VAL A 49 0.41 -5.62 -5.19
CA VAL A 49 0.84 -4.46 -4.42
C VAL A 49 2.34 -4.53 -4.23
N GLN A 50 3.01 -3.39 -4.42
CA GLN A 50 4.43 -3.25 -4.16
C GLN A 50 4.65 -2.14 -3.14
N ILE A 51 5.26 -2.48 -2.01
CA ILE A 51 5.67 -1.50 -0.99
C ILE A 51 6.98 -0.86 -1.42
N LEU A 52 6.95 0.46 -1.55
CA LEU A 52 8.11 1.26 -1.88
C LEU A 52 8.89 1.66 -0.63
N THR A 53 8.19 1.93 0.47
CA THR A 53 8.84 2.43 1.69
C THR A 53 8.03 2.06 2.91
N VAL A 54 8.74 1.64 3.97
CA VAL A 54 8.21 1.48 5.32
C VAL A 54 8.98 2.41 6.24
N THR A 55 8.26 3.23 7.00
CA THR A 55 8.83 4.15 7.99
C THR A 55 8.08 4.03 9.31
N GLN A 56 8.79 4.17 10.42
CA GLN A 56 8.19 4.20 11.76
C GLN A 56 8.67 5.46 12.46
N SER A 57 7.75 6.19 13.10
CA SER A 57 8.12 7.40 13.81
C SER A 57 8.90 7.05 15.07
N ALA A 58 10.03 7.74 15.27
CA ALA A 58 10.87 7.52 16.46
C ALA A 58 10.08 7.81 17.74
N GLY A 59 10.08 6.85 18.68
CA GLY A 59 9.37 6.99 19.96
C GLY A 59 7.86 6.79 19.88
N SER A 60 7.33 6.34 18.74
CA SER A 60 5.90 6.04 18.57
C SER A 60 5.68 4.69 17.89
N PRO A 61 4.59 3.96 18.22
CA PRO A 61 4.24 2.72 17.52
C PRO A 61 3.70 2.97 16.10
N ASP A 62 3.58 4.22 15.62
CA ASP A 62 3.02 4.49 14.30
C ASP A 62 3.95 4.10 13.14
N VAL A 63 3.39 3.35 12.19
CA VAL A 63 4.05 2.83 11.00
C VAL A 63 3.37 3.45 9.78
N SER A 64 4.18 3.96 8.85
CA SER A 64 3.75 4.59 7.62
C SER A 64 4.31 3.83 6.41
N LEU A 65 3.43 3.48 5.47
CA LEU A 65 3.74 2.78 4.23
C LEU A 65 3.49 3.69 3.03
N ILE A 66 4.37 3.58 2.04
CA ILE A 66 4.15 4.08 0.70
C ILE A 66 4.15 2.88 -0.24
N TYR A 67 3.09 2.72 -1.03
CA TYR A 67 2.97 1.61 -1.95
C TYR A 67 2.24 1.99 -3.23
N VAL A 68 2.41 1.14 -4.24
CA VAL A 68 1.74 1.21 -5.53
C VAL A 68 0.99 -0.08 -5.80
N VAL A 69 -0.07 0.01 -6.60
CA VAL A 69 -0.89 -1.13 -7.01
C VAL A 69 -0.66 -1.33 -8.50
N HIS A 70 -0.48 -2.56 -8.92
CA HIS A 70 -0.30 -2.92 -10.32
C HIS A 70 -1.45 -3.80 -10.78
N ASN A 71 -1.84 -3.64 -12.04
CA ASN A 71 -2.66 -4.60 -12.77
C ASN A 71 -1.79 -5.25 -13.84
N GLY A 72 -1.33 -6.48 -13.57
CA GLY A 72 -0.31 -7.13 -14.40
C GLY A 72 1.01 -6.35 -14.39
N SER A 73 1.45 -5.87 -15.55
CA SER A 73 2.70 -5.11 -15.70
C SER A 73 2.52 -3.59 -15.54
N VAL A 74 1.28 -3.11 -15.45
CA VAL A 74 0.97 -1.67 -15.45
C VAL A 74 0.68 -1.22 -14.02
N ALA A 75 1.41 -0.20 -13.54
CA ALA A 75 1.07 0.45 -12.29
C ALA A 75 -0.24 1.25 -12.46
N LEU A 76 -1.21 0.99 -11.59
CA LEU A 76 -2.46 1.75 -11.53
C LEU A 76 -2.17 3.20 -11.18
N ASN A 77 -3.00 4.10 -11.71
CA ASN A 77 -2.92 5.49 -11.31
C ASN A 77 -3.35 5.59 -9.84
N GLY A 78 -2.63 6.37 -9.03
CA GLY A 78 -2.93 6.43 -7.59
C GLY A 78 -4.34 6.92 -7.28
N THR A 79 -5.00 7.63 -8.21
CA THR A 79 -6.43 7.97 -8.12
C THR A 79 -7.32 6.73 -8.24
N GLU A 80 -7.06 5.82 -9.20
CA GLU A 80 -7.85 4.58 -9.35
C GLU A 80 -7.66 3.66 -8.14
N ALA A 81 -6.42 3.52 -7.68
CA ALA A 81 -6.12 2.73 -6.50
C ALA A 81 -6.73 3.37 -5.23
N SER A 82 -6.76 4.70 -5.13
CA SER A 82 -7.43 5.41 -4.03
C SER A 82 -8.96 5.26 -4.10
N ILE A 83 -9.55 5.25 -5.29
CA ILE A 83 -10.98 4.99 -5.48
C ILE A 83 -11.31 3.60 -4.97
N LEU A 84 -10.57 2.57 -5.40
CA LEU A 84 -10.77 1.20 -4.93
C LEU A 84 -10.73 1.12 -3.39
N LEU A 85 -9.71 1.69 -2.76
CA LEU A 85 -9.60 1.69 -1.29
C LEU A 85 -10.68 2.51 -0.59
N SER A 86 -11.13 3.62 -1.17
CA SER A 86 -12.17 4.47 -0.58
C SER A 86 -13.52 3.77 -0.45
N HIS A 87 -13.75 2.72 -1.24
CA HIS A 87 -14.94 1.87 -1.15
C HIS A 87 -14.82 0.75 -0.10
N LEU A 88 -13.63 0.55 0.48
CA LEU A 88 -13.46 -0.26 1.68
C LEU A 88 -13.67 0.63 2.91
N THR A 89 -14.41 0.14 3.90
CA THR A 89 -14.51 0.82 5.19
C THR A 89 -13.16 0.75 5.91
N ALA A 90 -12.88 1.73 6.77
CA ALA A 90 -11.68 1.70 7.61
C ALA A 90 -11.60 0.41 8.46
N GLU A 91 -12.74 -0.13 8.87
CA GLU A 91 -12.83 -1.42 9.57
C GLU A 91 -12.36 -2.58 8.68
N LEU A 92 -12.82 -2.64 7.43
CA LEU A 92 -12.44 -3.71 6.51
C LEU A 92 -10.97 -3.62 6.09
N VAL A 93 -10.46 -2.39 5.90
CA VAL A 93 -9.03 -2.15 5.71
C VAL A 93 -8.24 -2.63 6.92
N GLY A 94 -8.66 -2.29 8.14
CA GLY A 94 -8.03 -2.76 9.37
C GLY A 94 -8.06 -4.29 9.55
N TYR A 95 -9.17 -4.93 9.15
CA TYR A 95 -9.33 -6.38 9.14
C TYR A 95 -8.29 -7.05 8.24
N PHE A 96 -8.11 -6.57 7.01
CA PHE A 96 -7.10 -7.12 6.11
C PHE A 96 -5.67 -6.85 6.56
N LEU A 97 -5.42 -5.66 7.12
CA LEU A 97 -4.09 -5.27 7.58
C LEU A 97 -3.68 -5.96 8.88
N PHE A 98 -4.63 -6.44 9.69
CA PHE A 98 -4.43 -6.85 11.09
C PHE A 98 -3.78 -5.75 11.96
N TYR A 99 -3.87 -4.50 11.52
CA TYR A 99 -3.41 -3.32 12.26
C TYR A 99 -4.52 -2.28 12.26
N PRO A 100 -4.76 -1.59 13.39
CA PRO A 100 -5.75 -0.53 13.43
C PRO A 100 -5.28 0.63 12.54
N PRO A 101 -6.01 0.93 11.45
CA PRO A 101 -5.61 1.98 10.52
C PRO A 101 -5.82 3.34 11.17
N LEU A 102 -4.83 4.21 11.03
CA LEU A 102 -4.87 5.59 11.50
C LEU A 102 -5.30 6.53 10.38
N ILE A 103 -4.68 6.40 9.19
CA ILE A 103 -4.91 7.30 8.05
C ILE A 103 -4.67 6.52 6.74
N THR A 104 -5.58 6.63 5.78
CA THR A 104 -5.35 6.26 4.37
C THR A 104 -5.50 7.53 3.53
N ALA A 105 -4.46 7.92 2.79
CA ALA A 105 -4.48 9.11 1.95
C ALA A 105 -3.65 8.92 0.67
N GLU A 106 -4.06 9.58 -0.41
CA GLU A 106 -3.21 9.70 -1.59
C GLU A 106 -2.05 10.69 -1.34
N ARG A 107 -0.86 10.38 -1.83
CA ARG A 107 0.31 11.27 -1.78
C ARG A 107 0.99 11.29 -3.15
N LYS A 108 1.39 12.47 -3.59
CA LYS A 108 2.28 12.63 -4.75
C LYS A 108 3.63 11.98 -4.40
N CYS A 109 4.04 10.98 -5.17
CA CYS A 109 5.33 10.33 -5.01
C CYS A 109 6.35 10.89 -6.01
N PRO A 110 7.38 11.60 -5.56
CA PRO A 110 8.58 11.82 -6.37
C PRO A 110 9.39 10.53 -6.54
N LEU A 111 9.27 9.58 -5.61
CA LEU A 111 10.14 8.40 -5.48
C LEU A 111 10.06 7.39 -6.62
N LEU A 112 9.00 7.34 -7.44
CA LEU A 112 9.02 6.47 -8.63
C LEU A 112 10.06 6.94 -9.68
N SER A 113 10.44 8.22 -9.64
CA SER A 113 11.54 8.75 -10.45
C SER A 113 12.92 8.43 -9.87
N THR A 114 13.02 8.20 -8.56
CA THR A 114 14.29 7.90 -7.86
C THR A 114 14.54 6.39 -7.77
N TYR A 115 13.52 5.56 -7.53
CA TYR A 115 13.65 4.10 -7.56
C TYR A 115 14.05 3.58 -8.95
N ALA A 116 13.58 4.22 -10.03
CA ALA A 116 14.03 3.91 -11.38
C ALA A 116 15.51 4.29 -11.62
N ALA A 117 16.04 5.28 -10.88
CA ALA A 117 17.44 5.67 -10.96
C ALA A 117 18.35 4.74 -10.13
N GLU A 118 17.88 4.24 -8.97
CA GLU A 118 18.67 3.34 -8.13
C GLU A 118 18.70 1.89 -8.65
N VAL A 119 17.66 1.42 -9.36
CA VAL A 119 17.67 0.11 -10.04
C VAL A 119 18.56 0.09 -11.29
N SER A 120 19.07 1.24 -11.75
CA SER A 120 19.95 1.34 -12.92
C SER A 120 21.44 1.48 -12.57
N MET A 121 21.82 1.39 -11.29
CA MET A 121 23.22 1.40 -10.80
C MET A 121 23.60 0.13 -10.01
N GLY A 122 22.92 -0.99 -10.23
CA GLY A 122 23.30 -2.32 -9.73
C GLY A 122 23.81 -3.20 -10.84
#